data_AF-A0AAV5LFW8-F1
#
_entry.id   AF-A0AAV5LFW8-F1
#
_cell.length_a   1.000
_cell.length_b   1.000
_cell.length_c   1.000
_cell.angle_alpha   90.00
_cell.angle_beta   90.00
_cell.angle_gamma   90.00
#
_symmetry.space_group_name_H-M   'P 1'
#
loop_
_entity.id
_entity.type
_entity.pdbx_description
1 polymer ?
#
loop_
_entity_poly.entity_id
_entity_poly.type
_entity_poly.pdbx_seq_one_letter_code
_entity_poly.pdbx_strand_id
1 'polypeptide(L)'
;MFNEVLENEREKKLLDGGLDFNRLANITLVHREGNAVIRRHLESLPLECFDSILILADESVEDSAIQADSRSLATLLLIRDIQAKRLPYGDAMVTTGHRGSLSQGSWIGDMQEASDKSVIISEILDPRTKNLLAMSKISDYVLSNELVSMALAMVAEDRQINDVLEELFAEEGNELQIRQADLYLDKGEELSFYEILLRARQRREIVIGYRLADAERAIINPPAKSERRRWSLKDVFVVIAVKE
;
A
#
# COMPACT_ATOMS: atom_id res chain seq x y z
N MET A 1 15.47 -5.61 17.33
CA MET A 1 15.04 -4.25 17.74
C MET A 1 15.99 -3.15 17.26
N PHE A 2 15.47 -2.20 16.46
CA PHE A 2 16.13 -0.96 16.07
C PHE A 2 15.58 0.26 16.84
N ASN A 3 14.31 0.20 17.26
CA ASN A 3 13.58 1.22 18.01
C ASN A 3 14.22 1.60 19.37
N GLU A 4 14.79 0.64 20.09
CA GLU A 4 15.50 0.86 21.38
C GLU A 4 17.02 0.89 21.23
N VAL A 5 17.50 0.73 20.00
CA VAL A 5 18.94 0.68 19.69
C VAL A 5 19.39 2.07 19.26
N LEU A 6 20.44 2.54 19.91
CA LEU A 6 21.08 3.82 19.60
C LEU A 6 21.49 3.84 18.12
N GLU A 7 21.42 5.02 17.50
CA GLU A 7 21.72 5.21 16.07
C GLU A 7 23.02 4.52 15.64
N ASN A 8 24.09 4.67 16.43
CA ASN A 8 25.41 4.08 16.14
C ASN A 8 25.42 2.54 16.13
N GLU A 9 24.51 1.89 16.86
CA GLU A 9 24.40 0.43 16.90
C GLU A 9 23.50 -0.11 15.78
N ARG A 10 22.65 0.74 15.19
CA ARG A 10 21.80 0.39 14.03
C ARG A 10 22.65 0.11 12.80
N GLU A 11 23.60 0.99 12.53
CA GLU A 11 24.51 0.83 11.40
C GLU A 11 25.29 -0.48 11.47
N LYS A 12 25.78 -0.81 12.68
CA LYS A 12 26.47 -2.08 12.91
C LYS A 12 25.57 -3.29 12.61
N LYS A 13 24.33 -3.30 13.09
CA LYS A 13 23.39 -4.40 12.82
C LYS A 13 23.11 -4.58 11.33
N LEU A 14 22.97 -3.48 10.60
CA LEU A 14 22.72 -3.51 9.15
C LEU A 14 23.95 -4.02 8.40
N LEU A 15 25.16 -3.59 8.78
CA LEU A 15 26.43 -4.10 8.23
C LEU A 15 26.62 -5.59 8.51
N ASP A 16 26.35 -6.02 9.75
CA ASP A 16 26.41 -7.43 10.15
C ASP A 16 25.37 -8.28 9.37
N GLY A 17 24.24 -7.68 8.98
CA GLY A 17 23.23 -8.24 8.08
C GLY A 17 23.58 -8.19 6.58
N GLY A 18 24.74 -7.64 6.22
CA GLY A 18 25.24 -7.59 4.84
C GLY A 18 24.88 -6.34 4.04
N LEU A 19 24.27 -5.32 4.65
CA LEU A 19 23.95 -4.05 3.99
C LEU A 19 25.16 -3.11 3.98
N ASP A 20 25.66 -2.77 2.79
CA ASP A 20 26.74 -1.78 2.62
C ASP A 20 26.17 -0.39 2.26
N PHE A 21 26.28 0.55 3.21
CA PHE A 21 25.79 1.91 3.05
C PHE A 21 26.43 2.67 1.87
N ASN A 22 27.67 2.35 1.51
CA ASN A 22 28.36 3.03 0.41
C ASN A 22 27.84 2.60 -0.96
N ARG A 23 27.09 1.49 -1.02
CA ARG A 23 26.52 0.95 -2.26
C ARG A 23 25.06 1.34 -2.47
N LEU A 24 24.47 2.11 -1.55
CA LEU A 24 23.12 2.64 -1.71
C LEU A 24 23.11 3.68 -2.84
N ALA A 25 22.38 3.40 -3.91
CA ALA A 25 22.30 4.28 -5.08
C ALA A 25 21.14 5.28 -5.00
N ASN A 26 19.97 4.82 -4.54
CA ASN A 26 18.70 5.54 -4.70
C ASN A 26 18.05 5.97 -3.37
N ILE A 27 18.64 5.61 -2.22
CA ILE A 27 18.09 5.92 -0.90
C ILE A 27 19.14 6.54 0.01
N THR A 28 18.68 7.46 0.87
CA THR A 28 19.45 7.98 1.98
C THR A 28 18.77 7.57 3.28
N LEU A 29 19.52 7.00 4.21
CA LEU A 29 18.99 6.57 5.49
C LEU A 29 18.95 7.74 6.47
N VAL A 30 17.80 7.91 7.11
CA VAL A 30 17.61 8.91 8.16
C VAL A 30 17.09 8.19 9.39
N HIS A 31 17.92 8.12 10.44
CA HIS A 31 17.53 7.50 11.69
C HIS A 31 16.76 8.47 12.60
N ARG A 32 15.73 7.93 13.24
CA ARG A 32 15.01 8.58 14.33
C ARG A 32 14.83 7.56 15.46
N GLU A 33 15.11 7.99 16.67
CA GLU A 33 14.89 7.20 17.88
C GLU A 33 13.56 7.61 18.50
N GLY A 34 12.77 6.62 18.90
CA GLY A 34 11.44 6.86 19.42
C GLY A 34 10.67 5.57 19.63
N ASN A 35 9.55 5.71 20.34
CA ASN A 35 8.63 4.61 20.59
C ASN A 35 7.38 4.88 19.76
N ALA A 36 7.09 3.97 18.84
CA ALA A 36 6.00 4.09 17.88
C ALA A 36 4.61 4.17 18.54
N VAL A 37 4.45 3.67 19.78
CA VAL A 37 3.18 3.79 20.52
C VAL A 37 3.07 5.05 21.37
N ILE A 38 4.09 5.91 21.38
CA ILE A 38 4.09 7.19 22.11
C ILE A 38 3.82 8.34 21.14
N ARG A 39 2.64 8.97 21.27
CA ARG A 39 2.21 10.11 20.44
C ARG A 39 3.28 11.20 20.30
N ARG A 40 3.86 11.66 21.41
CA ARG A 40 4.86 12.75 21.41
C ARG A 40 6.07 12.44 20.51
N HIS A 41 6.46 11.16 20.41
CA HIS A 41 7.60 10.76 19.57
C HIS A 41 7.21 10.76 18.09
N LEU A 42 6.02 10.24 17.75
CA LEU A 42 5.48 10.32 16.38
C LEU A 42 5.24 11.77 15.93
N GLU A 43 4.82 12.65 16.84
CA GLU A 43 4.63 14.07 16.56
C GLU A 43 5.95 14.80 16.24
N SER A 44 7.12 14.21 16.50
CA SER A 44 8.37 14.81 16.03
C SER A 44 8.65 14.55 14.55
N LEU A 45 7.92 13.62 13.92
CA LEU A 45 8.13 13.21 12.54
C LEU A 45 7.31 14.07 11.55
N PRO A 46 7.84 14.32 10.33
CA PRO A 46 7.11 14.98 9.26
C PRO A 46 6.19 13.98 8.54
N LEU A 47 5.17 13.50 9.26
CA LEU A 47 4.27 12.41 8.81
C LEU A 47 3.54 12.73 7.50
N GLU A 48 3.41 14.01 7.15
CA GLU A 48 2.73 14.50 5.95
C GLU A 48 3.65 14.50 4.72
N CYS A 49 4.96 14.33 4.89
CA CYS A 49 5.94 14.35 3.82
C CYS A 49 6.29 12.95 3.30
N PHE A 50 5.78 11.88 3.92
CA PHE A 50 6.03 10.51 3.47
C PHE A 50 4.96 10.08 2.46
N ASP A 51 5.40 9.61 1.29
CA ASP A 51 4.49 9.00 0.30
C ASP A 51 3.84 7.72 0.85
N SER A 52 4.64 6.92 1.56
CA SER A 52 4.22 5.68 2.20
C SER A 52 4.84 5.53 3.59
N ILE A 53 4.08 4.96 4.53
CA ILE A 53 4.54 4.62 5.89
C ILE A 53 4.30 3.13 6.11
N LEU A 54 5.37 2.38 6.42
CA LEU A 54 5.30 0.97 6.78
C LEU A 54 5.44 0.82 8.29
N ILE A 55 4.44 0.20 8.93
CA ILE A 55 4.44 -0.16 10.35
C ILE A 55 4.71 -1.66 10.42
N LEU A 56 5.94 -2.01 10.79
CA LEU A 56 6.40 -3.39 10.88
C LEU A 56 6.18 -3.94 12.29
N ALA A 57 5.93 -5.24 12.38
CA ALA A 57 5.92 -5.93 13.65
C ALA A 57 7.30 -5.82 14.31
N ASP A 58 7.28 -5.56 15.61
CA ASP A 58 8.50 -5.34 16.37
C ASP A 58 9.07 -6.69 16.83
N GLU A 59 10.26 -7.05 16.35
CA GLU A 59 10.99 -8.29 16.67
C GLU A 59 11.03 -8.65 18.17
N SER A 60 10.99 -7.67 19.07
CA SER A 60 10.98 -7.95 20.52
C SER A 60 9.71 -8.56 21.07
N VAL A 61 8.60 -8.40 20.36
CA VAL A 61 7.28 -8.85 20.74
C VAL A 61 6.71 -9.83 19.73
N GLU A 62 7.51 -10.27 18.75
CA GLU A 62 7.11 -11.27 17.74
C GLU A 62 6.74 -12.62 18.38
N ASP A 63 7.29 -12.95 19.56
CA ASP A 63 6.90 -14.14 20.32
C ASP A 63 5.40 -14.13 20.72
N SER A 64 4.76 -12.95 20.69
CA SER A 64 3.32 -12.79 20.88
C SER A 64 2.71 -11.97 19.75
N ALA A 65 2.21 -12.67 18.71
CA ALA A 65 1.49 -12.06 17.59
C ALA A 65 0.42 -11.04 18.03
N ILE A 66 -0.31 -11.34 19.11
CA ILE A 66 -1.35 -10.43 19.67
C ILE A 66 -0.75 -9.10 20.15
N GLN A 67 0.41 -9.15 20.81
CA GLN A 67 1.07 -7.95 21.31
C GLN A 67 1.69 -7.12 20.18
N ALA A 68 2.31 -7.77 19.20
CA ALA A 68 2.82 -7.12 18.00
C ALA A 68 1.69 -6.40 17.24
N ASP A 69 0.59 -7.12 16.96
CA ASP A 69 -0.59 -6.57 16.28
C ASP A 69 -1.17 -5.36 17.02
N SER A 70 -1.29 -5.46 18.35
CA SER A 70 -1.81 -4.36 19.18
C SER A 70 -0.96 -3.09 19.05
N ARG A 71 0.37 -3.24 19.00
CA ARG A 71 1.30 -2.10 18.83
C ARG A 71 1.25 -1.53 17.42
N SER A 72 1.17 -2.37 16.40
CA SER A 72 1.05 -1.92 15.00
C SER A 72 -0.24 -1.12 14.79
N LEU A 73 -1.37 -1.61 15.31
CA LEU A 73 -2.65 -0.91 15.24
C LEU A 73 -2.68 0.37 16.06
N ALA A 74 -2.08 0.37 17.26
CA ALA A 74 -1.96 1.59 18.07
C ALA A 74 -1.15 2.67 17.33
N THR A 75 -0.04 2.27 16.70
CA THR A 75 0.80 3.16 15.89
C THR A 75 0.02 3.72 14.70
N LEU A 76 -0.70 2.87 13.97
CA LEU A 76 -1.53 3.27 12.82
C LEU A 76 -2.57 4.32 13.23
N LEU A 77 -3.30 4.06 14.31
CA LEU A 77 -4.33 4.98 14.81
C LEU A 77 -3.73 6.31 15.28
N LEU A 78 -2.56 6.27 15.94
CA LEU A 78 -1.87 7.48 16.37
C LEU A 78 -1.40 8.33 15.18
N ILE A 79 -0.80 7.72 14.16
CA ILE A 79 -0.35 8.44 12.96
C ILE A 79 -1.54 9.12 12.28
N ARG A 80 -2.65 8.39 12.09
CA ARG A 80 -3.86 8.96 11.47
C ARG A 80 -4.46 10.10 12.29
N ASP A 81 -4.56 9.97 13.61
CA ASP A 81 -5.05 11.04 14.48
C ASP A 81 -4.11 12.27 14.50
N ILE A 82 -2.80 12.06 14.43
CA ILE A 82 -1.82 13.17 14.34
C ILE A 82 -1.98 13.91 13.00
N GLN A 83 -2.02 13.18 11.88
CA GLN A 83 -2.24 13.78 10.55
C GLN A 83 -3.57 14.54 10.49
N ALA A 84 -4.64 13.97 11.04
CA ALA A 84 -5.96 14.60 11.11
C ALA A 84 -5.95 15.93 11.90
N LYS A 85 -5.19 16.01 12.99
CA LYS A 85 -5.09 17.22 13.81
C LYS A 85 -4.17 18.30 13.23
N ARG A 86 -3.21 17.89 12.40
CA ARG A 86 -2.28 18.81 11.72
C ARG A 86 -2.85 19.36 10.43
N LEU A 87 -3.87 18.72 9.87
CA LEU A 87 -4.65 19.30 8.80
C LEU A 87 -5.21 20.65 9.29
N PRO A 88 -4.84 21.77 8.65
CA PRO A 88 -5.45 23.04 8.98
C PRO A 88 -6.96 22.93 8.71
N TYR A 89 -7.78 23.50 9.59
CA TYR A 89 -9.24 23.66 9.47
C TYR A 89 -9.68 24.50 8.22
N GLY A 90 -8.81 24.64 7.22
CA GLY A 90 -8.83 25.70 6.21
C GLY A 90 -8.89 25.22 4.77
N ASP A 91 -9.72 24.22 4.46
CA ASP A 91 -10.23 24.01 3.08
C ASP A 91 -11.73 23.64 3.01
N ALA A 92 -12.44 23.70 4.14
CA ALA A 92 -13.90 23.47 4.22
C ALA A 92 -14.76 24.62 3.66
N MET A 93 -14.22 25.50 2.81
CA MET A 93 -14.95 26.65 2.25
C MET A 93 -14.88 26.74 0.72
N VAL A 94 -15.06 25.63 -0.02
CA VAL A 94 -15.58 25.72 -1.40
C VAL A 94 -16.51 24.55 -1.75
N THR A 95 -17.60 24.36 -1.00
CA THR A 95 -18.87 23.86 -1.59
C THR A 95 -20.05 24.47 -0.84
N THR A 96 -20.65 25.50 -1.42
CA THR A 96 -21.91 26.10 -0.98
C THR A 96 -23.06 25.09 -0.96
N GLY A 97 -23.77 24.95 0.17
CA GLY A 97 -25.12 24.36 0.17
C GLY A 97 -25.66 23.79 1.48
N HIS A 98 -26.16 24.65 2.39
CA HIS A 98 -27.27 24.43 3.34
C HIS A 98 -27.44 23.05 4.03
N ARG A 99 -27.11 22.97 5.34
CA ARG A 99 -28.05 22.67 6.44
C ARG A 99 -27.33 22.49 7.78
N GLY A 100 -27.85 23.18 8.81
CA GLY A 100 -28.16 22.58 10.11
C GLY A 100 -27.02 22.24 11.07
N SER A 101 -27.00 22.99 12.17
CA SER A 101 -26.42 22.68 13.48
C SER A 101 -26.40 21.17 13.87
N LEU A 102 -25.32 20.80 14.55
CA LEU A 102 -24.98 19.52 15.22
C LEU A 102 -24.42 18.38 14.35
N SER A 103 -23.09 18.30 14.27
CA SER A 103 -22.40 17.01 14.39
C SER A 103 -20.94 17.20 14.84
N GLN A 104 -20.65 16.60 15.99
CA GLN A 104 -19.30 16.27 16.42
C GLN A 104 -18.60 15.54 15.27
N GLY A 105 -17.47 16.06 14.78
CA GLY A 105 -16.80 15.64 13.55
C GLY A 105 -16.74 14.12 13.41
N SER A 106 -17.21 13.61 12.28
CA SER A 106 -17.12 12.19 11.97
C SER A 106 -15.65 11.87 11.75
N TRP A 107 -14.98 11.32 12.77
CA TRP A 107 -13.58 10.84 12.69
C TRP A 107 -13.31 9.99 11.44
N ILE A 108 -14.34 9.32 10.91
CA ILE A 108 -14.30 8.48 9.71
C ILE A 108 -14.07 9.30 8.42
N GLY A 109 -14.51 10.56 8.38
CA GLY A 109 -14.28 11.49 7.28
C GLY A 109 -12.86 12.07 7.33
N ASP A 110 -12.45 12.52 8.51
CA ASP A 110 -11.11 13.10 8.73
C ASP A 110 -9.99 12.06 8.47
N MET A 111 -10.23 10.78 8.81
CA MET A 111 -9.32 9.69 8.47
C MET A 111 -9.25 9.40 6.96
N GLN A 112 -10.33 9.65 6.21
CA GLN A 112 -10.33 9.45 4.76
C GLN A 112 -9.49 10.53 4.07
N GLU A 113 -9.67 11.79 4.45
CA GLU A 113 -8.93 12.92 3.89
C GLU A 113 -7.43 12.86 4.25
N ALA A 114 -7.09 12.42 5.47
CA ALA A 114 -5.71 12.12 5.84
C ALA A 114 -5.14 10.90 5.10
N SER A 115 -6.00 9.93 4.73
CA SER A 115 -5.58 8.79 3.91
C SER A 115 -5.20 9.16 2.49
N ASP A 116 -5.80 10.19 1.92
CA ASP A 116 -5.54 10.58 0.54
C ASP A 116 -4.12 11.19 0.36
N LYS A 117 -3.41 11.50 1.46
CA LYS A 117 -2.05 12.08 1.42
C LYS A 117 -0.92 11.06 1.54
N SER A 118 -1.11 10.00 2.31
CA SER A 118 -0.06 8.98 2.54
C SER A 118 -0.64 7.59 2.69
N VAL A 119 -0.05 6.63 1.96
CA VAL A 119 -0.39 5.21 2.10
C VAL A 119 0.25 4.68 3.39
N ILE A 120 -0.56 4.12 4.30
CA ILE A 120 -0.02 3.47 5.50
C ILE A 120 -0.28 1.97 5.38
N ILE A 121 0.76 1.17 5.55
CA ILE A 121 0.67 -0.29 5.53
C ILE A 121 1.16 -0.79 6.89
N SER A 122 0.32 -1.56 7.57
CA SER A 122 0.58 -2.16 8.86
C SER A 122 0.67 -3.67 8.71
N GLU A 123 1.77 -4.24 9.16
CA GLU A 123 1.92 -5.68 9.31
C GLU A 123 1.06 -6.19 10.48
N ILE A 124 0.36 -7.30 10.24
CA ILE A 124 -0.46 -8.02 11.22
C ILE A 124 -0.12 -9.52 11.15
N LEU A 125 0.34 -10.08 12.26
CA LEU A 125 0.81 -11.45 12.33
C LEU A 125 -0.33 -12.46 12.52
N ASP A 126 -1.37 -12.12 13.31
CA ASP A 126 -2.53 -13.01 13.53
C ASP A 126 -3.65 -12.75 12.49
N PRO A 127 -3.99 -13.74 11.63
CA PRO A 127 -5.11 -13.63 10.70
C PRO A 127 -6.46 -13.34 11.38
N ARG A 128 -6.64 -13.72 12.65
CA ARG A 128 -7.86 -13.42 13.41
C ARG A 128 -8.00 -11.92 13.65
N THR A 129 -6.90 -11.24 13.96
CA THR A 129 -6.89 -9.77 14.10
C THR A 129 -7.33 -9.11 12.79
N LYS A 130 -6.78 -9.54 11.65
CA LYS A 130 -7.21 -9.05 10.32
C LYS A 130 -8.71 -9.23 10.10
N ASN A 131 -9.25 -10.40 10.41
CA ASN A 131 -10.68 -10.69 10.24
C ASN A 131 -11.58 -9.79 11.09
N LEU A 132 -11.14 -9.41 12.30
CA LEU A 132 -11.86 -8.46 13.14
C LEU A 132 -11.85 -7.04 12.54
N LEU A 133 -10.76 -6.67 11.87
CA LEU A 133 -10.61 -5.36 11.22
C LEU A 133 -11.32 -5.25 9.87
N ALA A 134 -11.68 -6.38 9.25
CA ALA A 134 -12.33 -6.45 7.93
C ALA A 134 -13.65 -5.67 7.83
N MET A 135 -14.30 -5.39 8.96
CA MET A 135 -15.55 -4.61 9.02
C MET A 135 -15.31 -3.11 9.20
N SER A 136 -14.05 -2.68 9.29
CA SER A 136 -13.64 -1.28 9.48
C SER A 136 -12.82 -0.81 8.30
N LYS A 137 -12.80 0.51 8.05
CA LYS A 137 -11.90 1.11 7.04
C LYS A 137 -10.41 0.85 7.31
N ILE A 138 -10.06 0.27 8.46
CA ILE A 138 -8.67 -0.04 8.82
C ILE A 138 -8.14 -1.23 8.02
N SER A 139 -9.02 -2.10 7.48
CA SER A 139 -8.61 -3.29 6.73
C SER A 139 -7.78 -2.99 5.49
N ASP A 140 -7.98 -1.83 4.86
CA ASP A 140 -7.27 -1.44 3.64
C ASP A 140 -5.79 -1.14 3.87
N TYR A 141 -5.40 -0.97 5.14
CA TYR A 141 -4.04 -0.64 5.57
C TYR A 141 -3.35 -1.82 6.23
N VAL A 142 -3.91 -3.03 6.17
CA VAL A 142 -3.41 -4.20 6.91
C VAL A 142 -2.94 -5.30 5.96
N LEU A 143 -1.68 -5.69 6.10
CA LEU A 143 -1.09 -6.85 5.43
C LEU A 143 -0.83 -7.94 6.46
N SER A 144 -1.30 -9.16 6.21
CA SER A 144 -1.14 -10.27 7.13
C SER A 144 -0.42 -11.49 6.56
N ASN A 145 0.01 -12.37 7.47
CA ASN A 145 0.57 -13.69 7.15
C ASN A 145 -0.38 -14.64 6.41
N GLU A 146 -1.62 -14.22 6.13
CA GLU A 146 -2.51 -14.89 5.19
C GLU A 146 -1.92 -14.92 3.78
N LEU A 147 -1.17 -13.88 3.36
CA LEU A 147 -0.48 -13.87 2.05
C LEU A 147 0.54 -15.01 1.96
N VAL A 148 1.28 -15.27 3.03
CA VAL A 148 2.22 -16.39 3.12
C VAL A 148 1.50 -17.72 3.01
N SER A 149 0.35 -17.84 3.69
CA SER A 149 -0.48 -19.05 3.65
C SER A 149 -1.01 -19.32 2.24
N MET A 150 -1.42 -18.26 1.52
CA MET A 150 -1.84 -18.36 0.11
C MET A 150 -0.67 -18.76 -0.80
N ALA A 151 0.51 -18.16 -0.65
CA ALA A 151 1.68 -18.53 -1.43
C ALA A 151 2.07 -20.00 -1.23
N LEU A 152 2.07 -20.48 0.02
CA LEU A 152 2.33 -21.89 0.35
C LEU A 152 1.29 -22.82 -0.29
N ALA A 153 0.01 -22.46 -0.25
CA ALA A 153 -1.04 -23.24 -0.89
C ALA A 153 -0.85 -23.29 -2.42
N MET A 154 -0.53 -22.17 -3.06
CA MET A 154 -0.26 -22.11 -4.51
C MET A 154 0.90 -23.01 -4.91
N VAL A 155 2.00 -22.99 -4.16
CA VAL A 155 3.19 -23.82 -4.42
C VAL A 155 2.93 -25.30 -4.09
N ALA A 156 2.08 -25.58 -3.10
CA ALA A 156 1.68 -26.95 -2.77
C ALA A 156 0.82 -27.59 -3.87
N GLU A 157 -0.03 -26.80 -4.54
CA GLU A 157 -0.82 -27.25 -5.69
C GLU A 157 0.05 -27.44 -6.94
N ASP A 158 0.94 -26.49 -7.24
CA ASP A 158 1.89 -26.60 -8.34
C ASP A 158 3.25 -25.95 -8.00
N ARG A 159 4.30 -26.78 -7.96
CA ARG A 159 5.65 -26.34 -7.61
C ARG A 159 6.24 -25.34 -8.61
N GLN A 160 5.79 -25.35 -9.86
CA GLN A 160 6.26 -24.40 -10.89
C GLN A 160 5.83 -22.96 -10.59
N ILE A 161 4.80 -22.78 -9.77
CA ILE A 161 4.34 -21.45 -9.35
C ILE A 161 5.36 -20.74 -8.46
N ASN A 162 6.22 -21.50 -7.77
CA ASN A 162 7.28 -20.91 -6.96
C ASN A 162 8.21 -20.03 -7.81
N ASP A 163 8.60 -20.50 -9.00
CA ASP A 163 9.48 -19.75 -9.90
C ASP A 163 8.81 -18.44 -10.39
N VAL A 164 7.49 -18.49 -10.63
CA VAL A 164 6.70 -17.32 -11.04
C VAL A 164 6.60 -16.29 -9.90
N LEU A 165 6.35 -16.76 -8.67
CA LEU A 165 6.28 -15.89 -7.49
C LEU A 165 7.64 -15.29 -7.17
N GLU A 166 8.72 -16.08 -7.27
CA GLU A 166 10.09 -15.60 -7.09
C GLU A 166 10.43 -14.49 -8.09
N GLU A 167 10.08 -14.64 -9.37
CA GLU A 167 10.31 -13.59 -10.37
C GLU A 167 9.53 -12.30 -10.04
N LEU A 168 8.24 -12.43 -9.70
CA LEU A 168 7.39 -11.28 -9.40
C LEU A 168 7.81 -10.50 -8.14
N PHE A 169 8.45 -11.16 -7.17
CA PHE A 169 8.93 -10.56 -5.92
C PHE A 169 10.42 -10.20 -5.91
N ALA A 170 11.20 -10.62 -6.91
CA ALA A 170 12.60 -10.26 -7.04
C ALA A 170 12.79 -8.74 -7.23
N GLU A 171 14.02 -8.25 -7.19
CA GLU A 171 14.34 -6.86 -7.58
C GLU A 171 14.56 -6.70 -9.10
N GLU A 172 14.84 -7.80 -9.82
CA GLU A 172 15.03 -7.84 -11.28
C GLU A 172 13.86 -8.57 -11.95
N GLY A 173 13.74 -8.46 -13.28
CA GLY A 173 12.73 -9.19 -14.06
C GLY A 173 11.37 -8.49 -14.15
N ASN A 174 10.30 -9.27 -14.24
CA ASN A 174 8.94 -8.76 -14.35
C ASN A 174 8.31 -8.43 -12.99
N GLU A 175 7.44 -7.44 -12.95
CA GLU A 175 6.59 -7.12 -11.80
C GLU A 175 5.18 -6.72 -12.22
N LEU A 176 4.30 -6.63 -11.23
CA LEU A 176 2.96 -6.08 -11.38
C LEU A 176 3.00 -4.56 -11.29
N GLN A 177 2.50 -3.89 -12.33
CA GLN A 177 2.42 -2.44 -12.40
C GLN A 177 0.99 -1.97 -12.70
N ILE A 178 0.64 -0.81 -12.17
CA ILE A 178 -0.60 -0.10 -12.51
C ILE A 178 -0.23 1.02 -13.49
N ARG A 179 -0.81 0.97 -14.68
CA ARG A 179 -0.53 1.89 -15.78
C ARG A 179 -1.76 2.74 -16.10
N GLN A 180 -1.53 4.02 -16.37
CA GLN A 180 -2.58 4.95 -16.77
C GLN A 180 -3.14 4.59 -18.16
N ALA A 181 -4.43 4.85 -18.39
CA ALA A 181 -5.09 4.47 -19.65
C ALA A 181 -4.54 5.20 -20.88
N ASP A 182 -4.06 6.43 -20.73
CA ASP A 182 -3.47 7.25 -21.81
C ASP A 182 -2.28 6.60 -22.51
N LEU A 183 -1.64 5.60 -21.88
CA LEU A 183 -0.58 4.79 -22.47
C LEU A 183 -1.08 3.82 -23.55
N TYR A 184 -2.37 3.51 -23.58
CA TYR A 184 -2.95 2.48 -24.45
C TYR A 184 -4.08 2.97 -25.34
N LEU A 185 -4.78 4.05 -24.97
CA LEU A 185 -5.98 4.50 -25.66
C LEU A 185 -6.15 6.02 -25.62
N ASP A 186 -6.87 6.51 -26.62
CA ASP A 186 -7.26 7.92 -26.73
C ASP A 186 -8.61 8.20 -26.05
N LYS A 187 -8.88 9.48 -25.78
CA LYS A 187 -10.11 9.89 -25.08
C LYS A 187 -11.37 9.47 -25.86
N GLY A 188 -12.21 8.66 -25.24
CA GLY A 188 -13.50 8.24 -25.79
C GLY A 188 -13.39 7.08 -26.78
N GLU A 189 -12.24 6.44 -26.89
CA GLU A 189 -12.04 5.29 -27.75
C GLU A 189 -12.85 4.07 -27.26
N GLU A 190 -13.41 3.32 -28.22
CA GLU A 190 -14.15 2.09 -27.95
C GLU A 190 -13.32 0.88 -28.38
N LEU A 191 -12.73 0.21 -27.40
CA LEU A 191 -11.84 -0.93 -27.60
C LEU A 191 -12.30 -2.10 -26.75
N SER A 192 -12.02 -3.30 -27.25
CA SER A 192 -12.09 -4.54 -26.48
C SER A 192 -10.83 -4.71 -25.64
N PHE A 193 -10.92 -5.55 -24.61
CA PHE A 193 -9.76 -5.85 -23.77
C PHE A 193 -8.61 -6.50 -24.57
N TYR A 194 -8.93 -7.32 -25.58
CA TYR A 194 -7.90 -7.87 -26.47
C TYR A 194 -7.19 -6.82 -27.31
N GLU A 195 -7.89 -5.79 -27.78
CA GLU A 195 -7.27 -4.69 -28.53
C GLU A 195 -6.29 -3.90 -27.66
N ILE A 196 -6.64 -3.66 -26.38
CA ILE A 196 -5.73 -3.04 -25.41
C ILE A 196 -4.53 -3.94 -25.14
N LEU A 197 -4.75 -5.24 -24.95
CA LEU A 197 -3.68 -6.22 -24.75
C LEU A 197 -2.69 -6.19 -25.92
N LEU A 198 -3.16 -6.14 -27.16
CA LEU A 198 -2.30 -6.05 -28.35
C LEU A 198 -1.48 -4.75 -28.39
N ARG A 199 -2.04 -3.61 -27.95
CA ARG A 199 -1.29 -2.35 -27.83
C ARG A 199 -0.23 -2.44 -26.75
N ALA A 200 -0.57 -2.97 -25.58
CA ALA A 200 0.38 -3.19 -24.49
C ALA A 200 1.53 -4.12 -24.89
N ARG A 201 1.27 -5.14 -25.73
CA ARG A 201 2.35 -6.00 -26.29
C ARG A 201 3.38 -5.22 -27.09
N GLN A 202 3.03 -4.12 -27.75
CA GLN A 202 4.00 -3.27 -28.46
C GLN A 202 5.01 -2.61 -27.51
N ARG A 203 4.63 -2.48 -26.23
CA ARG A 203 5.44 -1.99 -25.12
C ARG A 203 6.09 -3.11 -24.30
N ARG A 204 5.97 -4.36 -24.76
CA ARG A 204 6.39 -5.60 -24.09
C ARG A 204 5.66 -5.91 -22.78
N GLU A 205 4.53 -5.26 -22.53
CA GLU A 205 3.72 -5.45 -21.33
C GLU A 205 2.67 -6.56 -21.55
N ILE A 206 2.16 -7.16 -20.48
CA ILE A 206 1.05 -8.11 -20.50
C ILE A 206 -0.08 -7.56 -19.63
N VAL A 207 -1.14 -7.05 -20.24
CA VAL A 207 -2.31 -6.57 -19.49
C VAL A 207 -3.09 -7.77 -18.96
N ILE A 208 -3.21 -7.87 -17.64
CA ILE A 208 -3.93 -8.94 -16.96
C ILE A 208 -5.29 -8.49 -16.41
N GLY A 209 -5.52 -7.18 -16.32
CA GLY A 209 -6.77 -6.64 -15.79
C GLY A 209 -6.87 -5.12 -15.91
N TYR A 210 -7.92 -4.57 -15.31
CA TYR A 210 -8.14 -3.12 -15.25
C TYR A 210 -8.95 -2.74 -14.00
N ARG A 211 -8.90 -1.47 -13.60
CA ARG A 211 -9.82 -0.85 -12.65
C ARG A 211 -10.44 0.37 -13.32
N LEU A 212 -11.77 0.43 -13.28
CA LEU A 212 -12.50 1.59 -13.80
C LEU A 212 -12.40 2.77 -12.84
N ALA A 213 -12.53 3.98 -13.38
CA ALA A 213 -12.42 5.21 -12.62
C ALA A 213 -13.34 5.28 -11.39
N ASP A 214 -14.52 4.67 -11.48
CA ASP A 214 -15.56 4.62 -10.45
C ASP A 214 -15.62 3.28 -9.70
N ALA A 215 -14.73 2.34 -10.03
CA ALA A 215 -14.68 1.03 -9.39
C ALA A 215 -13.70 1.01 -8.22
N GLU A 216 -14.17 0.50 -7.10
CA GLU A 216 -13.36 0.28 -5.90
C GLU A 216 -12.30 -0.83 -6.11
N ARG A 217 -12.64 -1.86 -6.90
CA ARG A 217 -11.81 -3.05 -7.11
C ARG A 217 -11.38 -3.22 -8.55
N ALA A 218 -10.14 -3.69 -8.73
CA ALA A 218 -9.65 -4.12 -10.03
C ALA A 218 -10.29 -5.47 -10.44
N ILE A 219 -10.50 -5.64 -11.74
CA ILE A 219 -10.96 -6.88 -12.36
C ILE A 219 -9.75 -7.52 -13.04
N ILE A 220 -9.23 -8.59 -12.44
CA ILE A 220 -8.18 -9.42 -13.04
C ILE A 220 -8.84 -10.50 -13.90
N ASN A 221 -8.28 -10.74 -15.08
CA ASN A 221 -8.78 -11.69 -16.07
C ASN A 221 -10.27 -11.49 -16.43
N PRO A 222 -10.65 -10.34 -17.03
CA PRO A 222 -12.05 -10.02 -17.32
C PRO A 222 -12.69 -11.07 -18.25
N PRO A 223 -13.97 -11.44 -18.05
CA PRO A 223 -14.62 -12.52 -18.81
C PRO A 223 -14.89 -12.16 -20.29
N ALA A 224 -15.44 -10.97 -20.55
CA ALA A 224 -15.88 -10.53 -21.88
C ALA A 224 -14.77 -9.81 -22.68
N LYS A 225 -13.67 -10.51 -22.99
CA LYS A 225 -12.46 -9.87 -23.55
C LYS A 225 -12.60 -9.27 -24.95
N SER A 226 -13.56 -9.77 -25.74
CA SER A 226 -13.81 -9.34 -27.12
C SER A 226 -14.86 -8.24 -27.23
N GLU A 227 -15.62 -7.98 -26.16
CA GLU A 227 -16.64 -6.94 -26.17
C GLU A 227 -15.97 -5.58 -26.13
N ARG A 228 -16.32 -4.73 -27.10
CA ARG A 228 -15.84 -3.35 -27.12
C ARG A 228 -16.59 -2.54 -26.09
N ARG A 229 -15.84 -1.71 -25.38
CA ARG A 229 -16.38 -0.77 -24.42
C ARG A 229 -15.71 0.58 -24.55
N ARG A 230 -16.42 1.61 -24.12
CA ARG A 230 -15.86 2.95 -24.01
C ARG A 230 -15.01 3.02 -22.76
N TRP A 231 -13.77 3.46 -22.93
CA TRP A 231 -12.82 3.65 -21.83
C TRP A 231 -12.69 5.12 -21.46
N SER A 232 -12.34 5.36 -20.21
CA SER A 232 -12.00 6.66 -19.66
C SER A 232 -10.48 6.76 -19.47
N LEU A 233 -9.92 7.96 -19.65
CA LEU A 233 -8.52 8.23 -19.30
C LEU A 233 -8.24 8.12 -17.80
N LYS A 234 -9.29 8.08 -16.97
CA LYS A 234 -9.20 7.84 -15.52
C LYS A 234 -9.19 6.35 -15.16
N ASP A 235 -9.46 5.47 -16.14
CA ASP A 235 -9.31 4.04 -15.93
C ASP A 235 -7.81 3.71 -15.83
N VAL A 236 -7.49 2.62 -15.15
CA VAL A 236 -6.12 2.12 -15.04
C VAL A 236 -6.04 0.65 -15.43
N PHE A 237 -4.91 0.24 -16.00
CA PHE A 237 -4.65 -1.13 -16.41
C PHE A 237 -3.64 -1.79 -15.47
N VAL A 238 -3.88 -3.06 -15.16
CA VAL A 238 -2.96 -3.89 -14.38
C VAL A 238 -2.14 -4.70 -15.37
N VAL A 239 -0.83 -4.53 -15.33
CA VAL A 239 0.09 -5.17 -16.28
C VAL A 239 1.20 -5.92 -15.57
N ILE A 240 1.70 -6.96 -16.22
CA ILE A 240 3.01 -7.54 -15.93
C ILE A 240 3.99 -6.94 -16.93
N ALA A 241 5.05 -6.32 -16.42
CA ALA A 241 6.05 -5.62 -17.22
C ALA A 241 7.43 -5.73 -16.57
N VAL A 242 8.48 -5.51 -17.36
CA VAL A 242 9.85 -5.45 -16.84
C VAL A 242 10.00 -4.18 -16.00
N LYS A 243 10.75 -4.30 -14.90
CA LYS A 243 11.12 -3.17 -14.02
C LYS A 243 11.86 -2.09 -14.81
N GLU A 244 11.54 -0.83 -14.52
CA GLU A 244 12.16 0.36 -15.11
C GLU A 244 13.45 0.77 -14.39
#